data_AF-A0AAW5LVS0-F1
#
_entry.id   AF-A0AAW5LVS0-F1
#
_cell.length_a   1.000
_cell.length_b   1.000
_cell.length_c   1.000
_cell.angle_alpha   90.00
_cell.angle_beta   90.00
_cell.angle_gamma   90.00
#
_symmetry.space_group_name_H-M   'P 1'
#
loop_
_entity.id
_entity.type
_entity.pdbx_description
1 polymer ?
#
loop_
_entity_poly.entity_id
_entity_poly.type
_entity_poly.pdbx_seq_one_letter_code
_entity_poly.pdbx_strand_id
1 'polypeptide(L)'
;MTVWALFDSGNGSYTKGAATLKRSGGANIDIYPIGIDIENKNNHFINLNLADYGRLFGDNTLFDTLDQLPKPDLIIASPPCESWSNASAMNEGNACWKQEDLSDSLFVPQREASMFTIRNKSDYEQAYINYQYDRQFMKRVNGELCAFNTVEIIKRYNPRYFIIENPASGRLWKYIEDVMGFKLPYLNITRYNNYDYPLQKPTKFASNINLDLKNEIIKQEIEWGHFSKSYNERSNIPQKLVIEIFSKVYKDFIKLYD
;
A
#
# COMPACT_ATOMS: atom_id res chain seq x y z
N MET A 1 -17.36 10.80 10.02
CA MET A 1 -16.79 9.59 9.40
C MET A 1 -15.47 9.28 10.10
N THR A 2 -15.37 8.13 10.74
CA THR A 2 -14.13 7.66 11.40
C THR A 2 -13.25 6.95 10.37
N VAL A 3 -11.99 7.36 10.28
CA VAL A 3 -11.02 6.84 9.31
C VAL A 3 -9.82 6.28 10.04
N TRP A 4 -9.44 5.02 9.77
CA TRP A 4 -8.13 4.51 10.15
C TRP A 4 -7.19 4.62 8.94
N ALA A 5 -6.08 5.33 9.12
CA ALA A 5 -5.07 5.55 8.10
C ALA A 5 -3.83 4.73 8.41
N LEU A 6 -3.80 3.50 7.89
CA LEU A 6 -2.71 2.55 8.10
C LEU A 6 -1.49 2.95 7.26
N PHE A 7 -0.32 2.89 7.88
CA PHE A 7 0.97 3.30 7.31
C PHE A 7 1.10 4.80 7.00
N ASP A 8 0.28 5.66 7.61
CA ASP A 8 0.34 7.13 7.44
C ASP A 8 1.34 7.80 8.40
N SER A 9 2.37 7.09 8.83
CA SER A 9 3.34 7.54 9.85
C SER A 9 4.46 8.45 9.32
N GLY A 10 4.69 8.46 8.00
CA GLY A 10 5.69 9.32 7.37
C GLY A 10 5.26 10.79 7.38
N ASN A 11 4.96 11.34 6.20
CA ASN A 11 4.54 12.74 6.11
C ASN A 11 3.03 12.98 6.41
N GLY A 12 2.28 11.95 6.81
CA GLY A 12 0.86 12.08 7.16
C GLY A 12 -0.02 12.57 6.01
N SER A 13 0.15 12.00 4.81
CA SER A 13 -0.60 12.44 3.62
C SER A 13 -2.11 12.35 3.81
N TYR A 14 -2.59 11.27 4.42
CA TYR A 14 -4.02 11.12 4.71
C TYR A 14 -4.46 12.10 5.80
N THR A 15 -3.69 12.19 6.87
CA THR A 15 -3.94 13.13 7.99
C THR A 15 -4.06 14.57 7.51
N LYS A 16 -3.14 15.04 6.66
CA LYS A 16 -3.18 16.38 6.06
C LYS A 16 -4.41 16.56 5.17
N GLY A 17 -4.77 15.55 4.39
CA GLY A 17 -5.97 15.51 3.54
C GLY A 17 -7.24 15.74 4.33
N ALA A 18 -7.47 14.93 5.36
CA ALA A 18 -8.62 15.03 6.25
C ALA A 18 -8.68 16.39 6.96
N ALA A 19 -7.55 16.87 7.48
CA ALA A 19 -7.48 18.18 8.15
C ALA A 19 -7.83 19.34 7.21
N THR A 20 -7.46 19.25 5.92
CA THR A 20 -7.80 20.27 4.93
C THR A 20 -9.30 20.31 4.66
N LEU A 21 -9.93 19.14 4.45
CA LEU A 21 -11.38 19.04 4.25
C LEU A 21 -12.18 19.49 5.48
N LYS A 22 -11.72 19.15 6.69
CA LYS A 22 -12.36 19.57 7.94
C LYS A 22 -12.35 21.08 8.09
N ARG A 23 -11.21 21.73 7.80
CA ARG A 23 -11.08 23.20 7.86
C ARG A 23 -11.90 23.93 6.81
N SER A 24 -12.06 23.38 5.61
CA SER A 24 -12.87 23.99 4.56
C SER A 24 -14.37 23.73 4.69
N GLY A 25 -14.80 23.01 5.74
CA GLY A 25 -16.21 22.60 5.92
C GLY A 25 -16.67 21.53 4.92
N GLY A 26 -15.75 20.89 4.19
CA GLY A 26 -16.07 19.93 3.14
C GLY A 26 -16.41 18.52 3.64
N ALA A 27 -15.81 18.09 4.77
CA ALA A 27 -16.10 16.80 5.39
C ALA A 27 -15.76 16.79 6.89
N ASN A 28 -16.60 16.17 7.70
CA ASN A 28 -16.29 15.89 9.10
C ASN A 28 -15.64 14.50 9.25
N ILE A 29 -14.32 14.49 9.24
CA ILE A 29 -13.49 13.28 9.30
C ILE A 29 -12.70 13.28 10.61
N ASP A 30 -12.82 12.19 11.36
CA ASP A 30 -11.98 11.91 12.52
C ASP A 30 -11.01 10.79 12.13
N ILE A 31 -9.73 11.15 11.97
CA ILE A 31 -8.70 10.30 11.39
C ILE A 31 -7.72 9.81 12.46
N TYR A 32 -7.40 8.51 12.38
CA TYR A 32 -6.48 7.82 13.26
C TYR A 32 -5.33 7.26 12.41
N PRO A 33 -4.22 7.99 12.27
CA PRO A 33 -3.02 7.51 11.58
C PRO A 33 -2.26 6.50 12.45
N ILE A 34 -1.83 5.38 11.86
CA ILE A 34 -1.27 4.22 12.56
C ILE A 34 -0.06 3.69 11.79
N GLY A 35 1.07 3.45 12.45
CA GLY A 35 2.24 2.85 11.82
C GLY A 35 3.54 3.12 12.56
N ILE A 36 4.66 3.04 11.84
CA ILE A 36 6.02 3.33 12.32
C ILE A 36 6.66 4.32 11.34
N ASP A 37 7.23 5.43 11.83
CA ASP A 37 8.02 6.33 11.00
C ASP A 37 9.45 5.83 10.88
N ILE A 38 9.83 5.35 9.70
CA ILE A 38 11.16 4.81 9.42
C ILE A 38 12.25 5.90 9.60
N GLU A 39 11.92 7.17 9.31
CA GLU A 39 12.87 8.27 9.46
C GLU A 39 12.89 8.84 10.89
N ASN A 40 11.97 8.42 11.77
CA ASN A 40 11.81 8.90 13.15
C ASN A 40 11.75 10.44 13.25
N LYS A 41 11.00 11.08 12.35
CA LYS A 41 10.84 12.54 12.25
C LYS A 41 9.45 13.02 12.66
N ASN A 42 8.50 12.11 12.84
CA ASN A 42 7.09 12.43 13.05
C ASN A 42 6.53 11.72 14.30
N ASN A 43 5.49 12.32 14.90
CA ASN A 43 4.84 11.80 16.12
C ASN A 43 3.30 11.94 16.10
N HIS A 44 2.71 12.26 14.95
CA HIS A 44 1.27 12.53 14.80
C HIS A 44 0.42 11.27 14.69
N PHE A 45 1.00 10.08 14.92
CA PHE A 45 0.40 8.77 14.67
C PHE A 45 0.49 7.87 15.90
N ILE A 46 -0.39 6.87 15.93
CA ILE A 46 -0.34 5.77 16.89
C ILE A 46 0.81 4.86 16.48
N ASN A 47 1.87 4.84 17.29
CA ASN A 47 3.04 4.02 17.02
C ASN A 47 2.68 2.53 17.21
N LEU A 48 2.54 1.80 16.11
CA LEU A 48 2.10 0.42 16.11
C LEU A 48 2.74 -0.35 14.95
N ASN A 49 3.31 -1.51 15.27
CA ASN A 49 3.92 -2.38 14.26
C ASN A 49 2.84 -3.12 13.46
N LEU A 50 2.51 -2.61 12.27
CA LEU A 50 1.56 -3.25 11.36
C LEU A 50 2.12 -4.51 10.67
N ALA A 51 3.41 -4.83 10.86
CA ALA A 51 4.02 -6.11 10.47
C ALA A 51 4.10 -7.10 11.66
N ASP A 52 3.40 -6.83 12.77
CA ASP A 52 3.48 -7.69 13.95
C ASP A 52 2.99 -9.12 13.67
N TYR A 53 3.75 -10.09 14.19
CA TYR A 53 3.43 -11.52 14.19
C TYR A 53 3.41 -12.11 15.61
N GLY A 54 3.49 -11.26 16.64
CA GLY A 54 3.52 -11.63 18.05
C GLY A 54 2.33 -12.49 18.48
N ARG A 55 1.18 -12.34 17.80
CA ARG A 55 -0.03 -13.15 18.06
C ARG A 55 0.21 -14.65 17.92
N LEU A 56 1.20 -15.07 17.13
CA LEU A 56 1.60 -16.48 17.02
C LEU A 56 2.10 -17.04 18.36
N PHE A 57 2.59 -16.16 19.24
CA PHE A 57 3.14 -16.47 20.56
C PHE A 57 2.27 -15.93 21.70
N GLY A 58 1.02 -15.53 21.41
CA GLY A 58 0.06 -15.04 22.39
C GLY A 58 0.12 -13.53 22.67
N ASP A 59 1.01 -12.77 22.03
CA ASP A 59 1.03 -11.31 22.12
C ASP A 59 0.03 -10.70 21.14
N ASN A 60 -1.10 -10.20 21.63
CA ASN A 60 -2.16 -9.60 20.82
C ASN A 60 -2.09 -8.07 20.74
N THR A 61 -0.96 -7.45 21.13
CA THR A 61 -0.79 -5.99 21.20
C THR A 61 -1.31 -5.23 19.97
N LEU A 62 -1.09 -5.76 18.75
CA LEU A 62 -1.61 -5.15 17.52
C LEU A 62 -3.14 -4.97 17.57
N PHE A 63 -3.89 -6.02 17.87
CA PHE A 63 -5.35 -5.97 17.89
C PHE A 63 -5.89 -5.37 19.17
N ASP A 64 -5.24 -5.60 20.32
CA ASP A 64 -5.64 -5.00 21.59
C ASP A 64 -5.56 -3.46 21.54
N THR A 65 -4.58 -2.92 20.82
CA THR A 65 -4.46 -1.48 20.58
C THR A 65 -5.56 -0.97 19.64
N LEU A 66 -5.80 -1.69 18.54
CA LEU A 66 -6.82 -1.29 17.56
C LEU A 66 -8.25 -1.39 18.12
N ASP A 67 -8.51 -2.35 19.00
CA ASP A 67 -9.82 -2.55 19.65
C ASP A 67 -10.21 -1.40 20.59
N GLN A 68 -9.23 -0.58 21.02
CA GLN A 68 -9.49 0.61 21.84
C GLN A 68 -9.93 1.83 21.01
N LEU A 69 -9.76 1.78 19.69
CA LEU A 69 -10.12 2.88 18.80
C LEU A 69 -11.61 2.83 18.43
N PRO A 70 -12.24 3.98 18.13
CA PRO A 70 -13.57 3.99 17.56
C PRO A 70 -13.62 3.17 16.26
N LYS A 71 -14.69 2.38 16.11
CA LYS A 71 -14.89 1.53 14.93
C LYS A 71 -14.80 2.37 13.65
N PRO A 72 -14.00 1.95 12.64
CA PRO A 72 -13.81 2.72 11.42
C PRO A 72 -14.97 2.57 10.45
N ASP A 73 -15.36 3.68 9.83
CA ASP A 73 -16.20 3.68 8.63
C ASP A 73 -15.38 3.38 7.37
N LEU A 74 -14.14 3.89 7.35
CA LEU A 74 -13.15 3.70 6.29
C LEU A 74 -11.82 3.22 6.89
N ILE A 75 -11.26 2.17 6.31
CA ILE A 75 -9.84 1.83 6.47
C ILE A 75 -9.11 2.16 5.17
N ILE A 76 -8.15 3.07 5.23
CA ILE A 76 -7.27 3.40 4.10
C ILE A 76 -5.84 3.03 4.46
N ALA A 77 -5.12 2.35 3.56
CA ALA A 77 -3.81 1.79 3.85
C ALA A 77 -2.82 1.99 2.69
N SER A 78 -1.58 2.34 3.01
CA SER A 78 -0.44 2.37 2.08
C SER A 78 0.65 1.38 2.52
N PRO A 79 0.43 0.06 2.44
CA PRO A 79 1.42 -0.92 2.87
C PRO A 79 2.75 -0.75 2.11
N PRO A 80 3.91 -0.99 2.76
CA PRO A 80 5.22 -0.81 2.15
C PRO A 80 5.37 -1.58 0.83
N CYS A 81 5.91 -0.92 -0.19
CA CYS A 81 5.94 -1.43 -1.57
C CYS A 81 7.24 -2.19 -1.93
N GLU A 82 8.24 -2.24 -1.06
CA GLU A 82 9.60 -2.71 -1.35
C GLU A 82 9.64 -4.18 -1.79
N SER A 83 8.75 -5.01 -1.24
CA SER A 83 8.61 -6.41 -1.65
C SER A 83 7.88 -6.56 -2.99
N TRP A 84 7.05 -5.59 -3.36
CA TRP A 84 6.06 -5.73 -4.42
C TRP A 84 6.41 -4.97 -5.69
N SER A 85 7.22 -3.92 -5.58
CA SER A 85 7.49 -2.97 -6.64
C SER A 85 8.40 -3.55 -7.73
N ASN A 86 8.16 -3.11 -8.97
CA ASN A 86 9.07 -3.37 -10.10
C ASN A 86 10.27 -2.39 -10.12
N ALA A 87 10.32 -1.42 -9.21
CA ALA A 87 11.49 -0.56 -9.06
C ALA A 87 12.75 -1.33 -8.64
N SER A 88 12.59 -2.53 -8.08
CA SER A 88 13.67 -3.47 -7.75
C SER A 88 13.76 -4.61 -8.78
N ALA A 89 13.41 -4.33 -10.04
CA ALA A 89 13.43 -5.31 -11.12
C ALA A 89 14.75 -6.09 -11.18
N MET A 90 14.62 -7.40 -11.33
CA MET A 90 15.68 -8.37 -11.56
C MET A 90 15.19 -9.33 -12.64
N ASN A 91 16.07 -10.19 -13.18
CA ASN A 91 15.64 -11.19 -14.16
C ASN A 91 14.42 -11.98 -13.63
N GLU A 92 13.38 -12.13 -14.47
CA GLU A 92 12.13 -12.84 -14.15
C GLU A 92 11.32 -12.29 -12.96
N GLY A 93 11.60 -11.07 -12.48
CA GLY A 93 10.74 -10.43 -11.50
C GLY A 93 11.34 -9.24 -10.78
N ASN A 94 11.22 -9.21 -9.46
CA ASN A 94 11.79 -8.15 -8.63
C ASN A 94 12.72 -8.73 -7.58
N ALA A 95 13.33 -7.90 -6.75
CA ALA A 95 14.33 -8.36 -5.80
C ALA A 95 13.83 -9.33 -4.72
N CYS A 96 12.52 -9.53 -4.55
CA CYS A 96 11.96 -10.48 -3.59
C CYS A 96 11.37 -11.74 -4.27
N TRP A 97 10.83 -11.59 -5.47
CA TRP A 97 10.05 -12.60 -6.17
C TRP A 97 10.56 -12.82 -7.59
N LYS A 98 10.62 -14.09 -8.00
CA LYS A 98 10.84 -14.49 -9.40
C LYS A 98 9.68 -15.32 -9.93
N GLN A 99 9.57 -15.36 -11.24
CA GLN A 99 8.68 -16.27 -11.94
C GLN A 99 9.16 -17.71 -11.73
N GLU A 100 8.22 -18.61 -11.49
CA GLU A 100 8.48 -20.05 -11.49
C GLU A 100 8.95 -20.48 -12.89
N ASP A 101 10.05 -21.22 -12.93
CA ASP A 101 10.56 -21.78 -14.17
C ASP A 101 9.91 -23.15 -14.42
N LEU A 102 9.17 -23.24 -15.52
CA LEU A 102 8.53 -24.48 -15.98
C LEU A 102 9.20 -25.04 -17.25
N SER A 103 10.32 -24.47 -17.68
CA SER A 103 11.00 -24.82 -18.94
C SER A 103 11.62 -26.21 -18.96
N ASP A 104 11.96 -26.76 -17.79
CA ASP A 104 12.48 -28.13 -17.62
C ASP A 104 11.37 -29.21 -17.64
N SER A 105 10.18 -28.87 -18.17
CA SER A 105 9.05 -29.80 -18.25
C SER A 105 9.06 -30.58 -19.57
N LEU A 106 8.95 -31.91 -19.49
CA LEU A 106 8.74 -32.80 -20.64
C LEU A 106 7.43 -32.51 -21.41
N PHE A 107 6.47 -31.83 -20.77
CA PHE A 107 5.18 -31.45 -21.32
C PHE A 107 5.00 -29.94 -21.29
N VAL A 108 4.16 -29.42 -22.18
CA VAL A 108 3.74 -28.00 -22.14
C VAL A 108 3.09 -27.73 -20.77
N PRO A 109 3.48 -26.65 -20.06
CA PRO A 109 2.90 -26.29 -18.78
C PRO A 109 1.37 -26.22 -18.83
N GLN A 110 0.70 -26.95 -17.92
CA GLN A 110 -0.75 -26.98 -17.81
C GLN A 110 -1.32 -25.90 -16.88
N ARG A 111 -0.45 -25.13 -16.23
CA ARG A 111 -0.79 -24.01 -15.35
C ARG A 111 0.10 -22.81 -15.65
N GLU A 112 -0.40 -21.62 -15.37
CA GLU A 112 0.44 -20.42 -15.34
C GLU A 112 1.52 -20.59 -14.27
N ALA A 113 2.75 -20.23 -14.61
CA ALA A 113 3.85 -20.23 -13.66
C ALA A 113 3.55 -19.25 -12.53
N SER A 114 3.85 -19.65 -11.29
CA SER A 114 3.66 -18.76 -10.14
C SER A 114 4.63 -17.59 -10.23
N MET A 115 4.11 -16.37 -10.06
CA MET A 115 4.95 -15.19 -9.94
C MET A 115 5.47 -14.97 -8.50
N PHE A 116 5.18 -15.88 -7.57
CA PHE A 116 5.54 -15.78 -6.16
C PHE A 116 6.57 -16.82 -5.75
N THR A 117 7.57 -17.06 -6.60
CA THR A 117 8.71 -17.91 -6.26
C THR A 117 9.77 -17.09 -5.53
N ILE A 118 10.28 -17.60 -4.41
CA ILE A 118 11.35 -16.94 -3.65
C ILE A 118 12.67 -17.02 -4.43
N ARG A 119 13.45 -15.94 -4.42
CA ARG A 119 14.81 -15.94 -4.98
C ARG A 119 15.79 -16.73 -4.13
N ASN A 120 16.65 -17.46 -4.81
CA ASN A 120 17.81 -18.11 -4.22
C ASN A 120 18.93 -17.09 -4.03
N LYS A 121 19.87 -17.37 -3.11
CA LYS A 121 21.05 -16.52 -2.90
C LYS A 121 21.87 -16.34 -4.19
N SER A 122 22.01 -17.40 -4.98
CA SER A 122 22.69 -17.39 -6.29
C SER A 122 22.10 -16.38 -7.28
N ASP A 123 20.80 -16.10 -7.20
CA ASP A 123 20.12 -15.15 -8.10
C ASP A 123 20.64 -13.71 -7.89
N TYR A 124 21.19 -13.41 -6.71
CA TYR A 124 21.79 -12.11 -6.40
C TYR A 124 23.27 -12.04 -6.79
N GLU A 125 23.98 -13.16 -6.70
CA GLU A 125 25.40 -13.27 -7.11
C GLU A 125 25.56 -13.13 -8.63
N GLN A 126 24.55 -13.59 -9.39
CA GLN A 126 24.51 -13.49 -10.84
C GLN A 126 23.97 -12.14 -11.35
N ALA A 127 23.36 -11.34 -10.47
CA ALA A 127 22.77 -10.08 -10.86
C ALA A 127 23.84 -8.98 -10.95
N TYR A 128 23.76 -8.14 -11.99
CA TYR A 128 24.58 -6.93 -12.10
C TYR A 128 24.25 -5.87 -11.03
N ILE A 129 23.20 -6.10 -10.23
CA ILE A 129 22.67 -5.19 -9.23
C ILE A 129 23.15 -5.65 -7.84
N ASN A 130 23.72 -4.74 -7.05
CA ASN A 130 24.26 -4.99 -5.70
C ASN A 130 23.18 -5.24 -4.62
N TYR A 131 22.09 -5.96 -4.94
CA TYR A 131 21.14 -6.40 -3.92
C TYR A 131 21.71 -7.55 -3.10
N GLN A 132 21.47 -7.51 -1.79
CA GLN A 132 21.91 -8.55 -0.85
C GLN A 132 20.72 -9.39 -0.41
N TYR A 133 20.87 -10.72 -0.42
CA TYR A 133 19.83 -11.68 -0.03
C TYR A 133 19.21 -11.31 1.32
N ASP A 134 20.00 -11.15 2.37
CA ASP A 134 19.51 -10.90 3.74
C ASP A 134 18.64 -9.64 3.83
N ARG A 135 19.00 -8.58 3.09
CA ARG A 135 18.20 -7.35 3.04
C ARG A 135 16.86 -7.57 2.33
N GLN A 136 16.84 -8.36 1.26
CA GLN A 136 15.61 -8.66 0.54
C GLN A 136 14.73 -9.65 1.30
N PHE A 137 15.33 -10.59 2.03
CA PHE A 137 14.63 -11.47 2.95
C PHE A 137 13.81 -10.65 3.96
N MET A 138 14.43 -9.69 4.65
CA MET A 138 13.73 -8.84 5.63
C MET A 138 12.62 -8.01 4.98
N LYS A 139 12.88 -7.45 3.79
CA LYS A 139 11.87 -6.69 3.03
C LYS A 139 10.69 -7.57 2.59
N ARG A 140 10.96 -8.81 2.18
CA ARG A 140 9.95 -9.78 1.80
C ARG A 140 9.07 -10.13 2.99
N VAL A 141 9.67 -10.57 4.10
CA VAL A 141 8.95 -10.91 5.34
C VAL A 141 8.11 -9.74 5.83
N ASN A 142 8.68 -8.52 5.88
CA ASN A 142 7.94 -7.32 6.25
C ASN A 142 6.78 -7.02 5.28
N GLY A 143 7.01 -7.16 3.97
CA GLY A 143 5.98 -6.96 2.96
C GLY A 143 4.81 -7.94 3.10
N GLU A 144 5.12 -9.23 3.24
CA GLU A 144 4.13 -10.30 3.45
C GLU A 144 3.30 -10.07 4.72
N LEU A 145 3.96 -9.74 5.85
CA LEU A 145 3.28 -9.47 7.12
C LEU A 145 2.41 -8.21 7.06
N CYS A 146 2.89 -7.12 6.46
CA CYS A 146 2.11 -5.90 6.27
C CYS A 146 0.88 -6.15 5.38
N ALA A 147 1.03 -6.87 4.27
CA ALA A 147 -0.09 -7.23 3.39
C ALA A 147 -1.10 -8.11 4.14
N PHE A 148 -0.62 -9.14 4.82
CA PHE A 148 -1.42 -10.05 5.64
C PHE A 148 -2.23 -9.29 6.69
N ASN A 149 -1.56 -8.52 7.53
CA ASN A 149 -2.21 -7.77 8.61
C ASN A 149 -3.16 -6.69 8.09
N THR A 150 -2.87 -6.04 6.96
CA THR A 150 -3.80 -5.09 6.33
C THR A 150 -5.14 -5.77 6.03
N VAL A 151 -5.11 -6.96 5.42
CA VAL A 151 -6.32 -7.72 5.09
C VAL A 151 -7.01 -8.24 6.34
N GLU A 152 -6.27 -8.76 7.32
CA GLU A 152 -6.89 -9.25 8.57
C GLU A 152 -7.53 -8.14 9.40
N ILE A 153 -6.93 -6.95 9.43
CA ILE A 153 -7.54 -5.76 10.04
C ILE A 153 -8.85 -5.41 9.30
N ILE A 154 -8.84 -5.36 7.96
CA ILE A 154 -10.07 -5.08 7.18
C ILE A 154 -11.14 -6.14 7.48
N LYS A 155 -10.79 -7.44 7.50
CA LYS A 155 -11.73 -8.53 7.81
C LYS A 155 -12.30 -8.42 9.22
N ARG A 156 -11.45 -8.19 10.24
CA ARG A 156 -11.86 -8.14 11.65
C ARG A 156 -12.82 -6.98 11.93
N TYR A 157 -12.47 -5.78 11.48
CA TYR A 157 -13.26 -4.58 11.78
C TYR A 157 -14.40 -4.34 10.79
N ASN A 158 -14.32 -4.98 9.62
CA ASN A 158 -15.33 -4.96 8.57
C ASN A 158 -15.86 -3.54 8.31
N PRO A 159 -14.96 -2.59 7.93
CA PRO A 159 -15.37 -1.23 7.66
C PRO A 159 -16.31 -1.19 6.46
N ARG A 160 -17.16 -0.17 6.41
CA ARG A 160 -18.02 0.02 5.24
C ARG A 160 -17.21 0.28 3.98
N TYR A 161 -16.08 0.97 4.10
CA TYR A 161 -15.18 1.26 3.00
C TYR A 161 -13.77 0.76 3.32
N PHE A 162 -13.10 0.19 2.32
CA PHE A 162 -11.66 -0.03 2.39
C PHE A 162 -10.98 0.49 1.14
N ILE A 163 -9.76 1.01 1.31
CA ILE A 163 -8.90 1.49 0.22
C ILE A 163 -7.46 1.06 0.52
N ILE A 164 -6.82 0.36 -0.41
CA ILE A 164 -5.41 -0.05 -0.33
C ILE A 164 -4.65 0.59 -1.48
N GLU A 165 -3.60 1.35 -1.17
CA GLU A 165 -2.73 2.03 -2.13
C GLU A 165 -1.42 1.28 -2.33
N ASN A 166 -1.00 1.16 -3.58
CA ASN A 166 0.33 0.68 -3.96
C ASN A 166 0.67 1.09 -5.41
N PRO A 167 1.94 1.01 -5.84
CA PRO A 167 2.29 1.10 -7.26
C PRO A 167 1.43 0.23 -8.17
N ALA A 168 1.00 0.79 -9.32
CA ALA A 168 0.01 0.17 -10.19
C ALA A 168 0.45 -1.19 -10.76
N SER A 169 1.74 -1.33 -11.07
CA SER A 169 2.32 -2.56 -11.63
C SER A 169 2.93 -3.49 -10.56
N GLY A 170 2.76 -3.19 -9.28
CA GLY A 170 3.29 -3.99 -8.18
C GLY A 170 2.62 -5.37 -8.07
N ARG A 171 3.36 -6.33 -7.49
CA ARG A 171 2.90 -7.71 -7.28
C ARG A 171 1.87 -7.86 -6.16
N LEU A 172 1.69 -6.83 -5.33
CA LEU A 172 0.78 -6.85 -4.18
C LEU A 172 -0.67 -7.21 -4.59
N TRP A 173 -1.13 -6.72 -5.74
CA TRP A 173 -2.51 -6.93 -6.19
C TRP A 173 -2.83 -8.42 -6.38
N LYS A 174 -2.01 -9.10 -7.18
CA LYS A 174 -2.11 -10.55 -7.37
C LYS A 174 -1.84 -11.32 -6.08
N TYR A 175 -0.97 -10.82 -5.21
CA TYR A 175 -0.71 -11.47 -3.92
C TYR A 175 -1.96 -11.47 -3.03
N ILE A 176 -2.64 -10.33 -2.92
CA ILE A 176 -3.87 -10.20 -2.14
C ILE A 176 -5.00 -11.06 -2.73
N GLU A 177 -5.18 -11.04 -4.06
CA GLU A 177 -6.29 -11.78 -4.70
C GLU A 177 -6.02 -13.28 -4.82
N ASP A 178 -4.87 -13.67 -5.39
CA ASP A 178 -4.57 -15.05 -5.76
C ASP A 178 -3.98 -15.86 -4.61
N VAL A 179 -3.09 -15.25 -3.80
CA VAL A 179 -2.42 -15.94 -2.69
C VAL A 179 -3.23 -15.87 -1.40
N MET A 180 -3.74 -14.68 -1.05
CA MET A 180 -4.50 -14.49 0.19
C MET A 180 -6.01 -14.73 0.02
N GLY A 181 -6.52 -14.82 -1.22
CA GLY A 181 -7.93 -15.05 -1.50
C GLY A 181 -8.85 -13.88 -1.13
N PHE A 182 -8.32 -12.66 -1.04
CA PHE A 182 -9.10 -11.46 -0.68
C PHE A 182 -9.46 -10.67 -1.94
N LYS A 183 -10.76 -10.57 -2.25
CA LYS A 183 -11.24 -9.92 -3.47
C LYS A 183 -11.02 -8.40 -3.43
N LEU A 184 -10.59 -7.83 -4.55
CA LEU A 184 -10.44 -6.39 -4.74
C LEU A 184 -11.40 -5.90 -5.84
N PRO A 185 -12.66 -5.55 -5.50
CA PRO A 185 -13.71 -5.30 -6.49
C PRO A 185 -13.39 -4.20 -7.50
N TYR A 186 -12.70 -3.14 -7.05
CA TYR A 186 -12.30 -2.03 -7.90
C TYR A 186 -10.80 -1.78 -7.76
N LEU A 187 -10.07 -1.81 -8.88
CA LEU A 187 -8.67 -1.40 -8.98
C LEU A 187 -8.59 -0.01 -9.61
N ASN A 188 -8.74 1.04 -8.80
CA ASN A 188 -8.79 2.42 -9.31
C ASN A 188 -7.39 2.90 -9.68
N ILE A 189 -7.05 2.85 -10.96
CA ILE A 189 -5.75 3.29 -11.48
C ILE A 189 -5.72 4.81 -11.55
N THR A 190 -4.62 5.40 -11.11
CA THR A 190 -4.34 6.83 -11.23
C THR A 190 -2.84 7.07 -11.46
N ARG A 191 -2.46 8.31 -11.75
CA ARG A 191 -1.07 8.75 -11.78
C ARG A 191 -0.94 10.03 -10.96
N TYR A 192 0.02 10.08 -10.04
CA TYR A 192 0.15 11.18 -9.08
C TYR A 192 0.34 12.55 -9.74
N ASN A 193 0.93 12.62 -10.93
CA ASN A 193 1.09 13.89 -11.66
C ASN A 193 -0.23 14.47 -12.21
N ASN A 194 -1.34 13.72 -12.19
CA ASN A 194 -2.67 14.30 -12.40
C ASN A 194 -3.12 15.19 -11.21
N TYR A 195 -2.32 15.22 -10.14
CA TYR A 195 -2.61 15.83 -8.85
C TYR A 195 -1.45 16.67 -8.30
N ASP A 196 -0.68 17.31 -9.18
CA ASP A 196 0.48 18.16 -8.88
C ASP A 196 1.69 17.44 -8.28
N TYR A 197 1.89 16.16 -8.62
CA TYR A 197 3.15 15.48 -8.32
C TYR A 197 4.14 15.62 -9.49
N PRO A 198 5.42 15.89 -9.23
CA PRO A 198 6.38 16.21 -10.31
C PRO A 198 6.75 14.99 -11.16
N LEU A 199 6.54 13.77 -10.65
CA LEU A 199 6.80 12.51 -11.35
C LEU A 199 5.51 11.84 -11.82
N GLN A 200 5.56 11.22 -12.99
CA GLN A 200 4.51 10.30 -13.40
C GLN A 200 4.66 9.00 -12.59
N LYS A 201 3.97 8.91 -11.45
CA LYS A 201 3.95 7.74 -10.58
C LYS A 201 2.60 7.01 -10.73
N PRO A 202 2.52 5.94 -11.54
CA PRO A 202 1.32 5.13 -11.68
C PRO A 202 1.03 4.35 -10.40
N THR A 203 -0.18 4.53 -9.87
CA THR A 203 -0.63 3.97 -8.60
C THR A 203 -2.02 3.37 -8.77
N LYS A 204 -2.35 2.36 -7.96
CA LYS A 204 -3.69 1.81 -7.83
C LYS A 204 -4.20 2.03 -6.41
N PHE A 205 -5.48 2.37 -6.30
CA PHE A 205 -6.24 2.38 -5.06
C PHE A 205 -7.27 1.27 -5.16
N ALA A 206 -6.95 0.09 -4.63
CA ALA A 206 -7.86 -1.04 -4.60
C ALA A 206 -8.93 -0.81 -3.52
N SER A 207 -10.20 -0.91 -3.87
CA SER A 207 -11.29 -0.59 -2.95
C SER A 207 -12.56 -1.37 -3.22
N ASN A 208 -13.52 -1.28 -2.29
CA ASN A 208 -14.86 -1.83 -2.46
C ASN A 208 -15.86 -0.86 -3.13
N ILE A 209 -15.40 0.32 -3.53
CA ILE A 209 -16.18 1.29 -4.33
C ILE A 209 -15.37 1.77 -5.54
N ASN A 210 -16.05 2.19 -6.61
CA ASN A 210 -15.40 2.88 -7.72
C ASN A 210 -15.08 4.33 -7.30
N LEU A 211 -13.81 4.69 -7.36
CA LEU A 211 -13.33 6.04 -7.06
C LEU A 211 -13.23 6.93 -8.28
N ASP A 212 -13.27 6.39 -9.51
CA ASP A 212 -13.24 7.16 -10.77
C ASP A 212 -12.16 8.27 -10.79
N LEU A 213 -10.92 7.90 -10.47
CA LEU A 213 -9.79 8.83 -10.32
C LEU A 213 -9.22 9.26 -11.68
N LYS A 214 -8.64 10.46 -11.75
CA LYS A 214 -7.95 10.93 -12.96
C LYS A 214 -6.76 10.04 -13.27
N ASN A 215 -6.59 9.69 -14.54
CA ASN A 215 -5.58 8.74 -14.97
C ASN A 215 -4.99 9.07 -16.35
N GLU A 216 -4.88 10.35 -16.69
CA GLU A 216 -4.32 10.74 -17.98
C GLU A 216 -2.80 10.53 -18.01
N ILE A 217 -2.26 10.19 -19.19
CA ILE A 217 -0.82 10.07 -19.42
C ILE A 217 -0.27 11.47 -19.71
N ILE A 218 0.14 12.16 -18.64
CA ILE A 218 0.75 13.50 -18.72
C ILE A 218 2.27 13.37 -18.59
N LYS A 219 3.05 14.17 -19.33
CA LYS A 219 4.52 14.21 -19.23
C LYS A 219 4.95 14.62 -17.81
N GLN A 220 5.96 13.95 -17.27
CA GLN A 220 6.54 14.32 -15.97
C GLN A 220 7.33 15.64 -16.05
N GLU A 221 7.33 16.40 -14.96
CA GLU A 221 8.01 17.69 -14.87
C GLU A 221 9.52 17.53 -14.74
N ILE A 222 9.95 16.50 -14.00
CA ILE A 222 11.35 16.21 -13.73
C ILE A 222 11.66 14.73 -13.99
N GLU A 223 12.94 14.42 -14.19
CA GLU A 223 13.39 13.03 -14.24
C GLU A 223 13.61 12.45 -12.84
N TRP A 224 13.44 11.12 -12.71
CA TRP A 224 13.56 10.42 -11.43
C TRP A 224 14.92 10.65 -10.74
N GLY A 225 16.00 10.73 -11.52
CA GLY A 225 17.36 10.95 -11.01
C GLY A 225 17.56 12.30 -10.32
N HIS A 226 16.69 13.28 -10.61
CA HIS A 226 16.73 14.63 -10.03
C HIS A 226 15.70 14.83 -8.92
N PHE A 227 14.90 13.81 -8.59
CA PHE A 227 13.97 13.86 -7.48
C PHE A 227 14.63 13.45 -6.15
N SER A 228 13.99 13.84 -5.04
CA SER A 228 14.52 13.59 -3.71
C SER A 228 14.77 12.11 -3.41
N LYS A 229 15.80 11.86 -2.60
CA LYS A 229 16.14 10.54 -2.08
C LYS A 229 15.48 10.22 -0.73
N SER A 230 14.80 11.18 -0.09
CA SER A 230 14.09 10.94 1.17
C SER A 230 12.99 9.91 0.97
N TYR A 231 12.85 9.00 1.93
CA TYR A 231 11.79 7.99 1.90
C TYR A 231 10.43 8.66 2.00
N ASN A 232 10.28 9.54 2.99
CA ASN A 232 9.02 10.23 3.27
C ASN A 232 8.58 11.13 2.11
N GLU A 233 9.50 11.75 1.37
CA GLU A 233 9.15 12.57 0.19
C GLU A 233 8.71 11.72 -1.02
N ARG A 234 9.32 10.54 -1.20
CA ARG A 234 8.97 9.62 -2.30
C ARG A 234 7.69 8.84 -2.04
N SER A 235 7.32 8.65 -0.78
CA SER A 235 6.06 8.01 -0.39
C SER A 235 4.88 8.98 -0.31
N ASN A 236 5.12 10.30 -0.36
CA ASN A 236 4.05 11.31 -0.35
C ASN A 236 2.98 11.04 -1.40
N ILE A 237 1.74 11.00 -0.92
CA ILE A 237 0.54 10.99 -1.76
C ILE A 237 0.13 12.45 -1.98
N PRO A 238 -0.18 12.86 -3.23
CA PRO A 238 -0.56 14.24 -3.51
C PRO A 238 -1.80 14.67 -2.75
N GLN A 239 -1.75 15.86 -2.17
CA GLN A 239 -2.82 16.37 -1.33
C GLN A 239 -4.17 16.47 -2.07
N LYS A 240 -4.15 16.94 -3.33
CA LYS A 240 -5.36 17.02 -4.17
C LYS A 240 -6.01 15.65 -4.39
N LEU A 241 -5.20 14.60 -4.56
CA LEU A 241 -5.69 13.23 -4.73
C LEU A 241 -6.36 12.71 -3.45
N VAL A 242 -5.72 12.90 -2.30
CA VAL A 242 -6.29 12.50 -1.00
C VAL A 242 -7.62 13.20 -0.75
N ILE A 243 -7.68 14.52 -1.01
CA ILE A 243 -8.91 15.32 -0.88
C ILE A 243 -10.01 14.79 -1.79
N GLU A 244 -9.71 14.47 -3.06
CA GLU A 244 -10.69 13.89 -3.97
C GLU A 244 -11.22 12.54 -3.46
N ILE A 245 -10.33 11.63 -3.03
CA ILE A 245 -10.70 10.32 -2.50
C ILE A 245 -11.63 10.47 -1.29
N PHE A 246 -11.23 11.26 -0.29
CA PHE A 246 -12.05 11.46 0.90
C PHE A 246 -13.38 12.16 0.58
N SER A 247 -13.40 13.10 -0.35
CA SER A 247 -14.66 13.75 -0.75
C SER A 247 -15.63 12.77 -1.39
N LYS A 248 -15.13 11.85 -2.23
CA LYS A 248 -15.94 10.80 -2.87
C LYS A 248 -16.49 9.81 -1.84
N VAL A 249 -15.64 9.31 -0.94
CA VAL A 249 -16.07 8.40 0.13
C VAL A 249 -17.05 9.09 1.07
N TYR A 250 -16.77 10.32 1.50
CA TYR A 250 -17.63 11.06 2.42
C TYR A 250 -19.00 11.37 1.81
N LYS A 251 -19.05 11.73 0.51
CA LYS A 251 -20.31 11.92 -0.20
C LYS A 251 -21.15 10.64 -0.24
N ASP A 252 -20.53 9.48 -0.37
CA ASP A 252 -21.24 8.20 -0.29
C ASP A 252 -21.68 7.87 1.15
N PHE A 253 -20.84 8.20 2.13
CA PHE A 253 -21.13 8.03 3.56
C PHE A 253 -22.35 8.85 4.02
N ILE A 254 -22.49 10.12 3.61
CA ILE A 254 -23.60 10.97 4.06
C ILE A 254 -24.97 10.58 3.47
N LYS A 255 -25.01 10.04 2.23
CA LYS A 255 -26.25 9.60 1.55
C LYS A 255 -27.05 8.52 2.32
N LEU A 256 -26.46 7.98 3.38
CA LEU A 256 -27.01 6.90 4.17
C LEU A 256 -27.70 7.42 5.44
N TYR A 257 -27.44 8.68 5.77
CA TYR A 257 -28.02 9.39 6.90
C TYR A 257 -29.04 10.44 6.44
N ASP A 258 -29.17 10.64 5.12
CA ASP A 258 -30.26 11.34 4.45
C ASP A 258 -31.38 10.35 4.09
#